data_AF-A0A8U0Q0B7-F1
#
_entry.id   AF-A0A8U0Q0B7-F1
#
_cell.length_a   1.000
_cell.length_b   1.000
_cell.length_c   1.000
_cell.angle_alpha   90.00
_cell.angle_beta   90.00
_cell.angle_gamma   90.00
#
_symmetry.space_group_name_H-M   'P 1'
#
loop_
_entity.id
_entity.type
_entity.pdbx_description
1 polymer ?
#
loop_
_entity_poly.entity_id
_entity_poly.type
_entity_poly.pdbx_seq_one_letter_code
_entity_poly.pdbx_strand_id
1 'polypeptide(L)'
;MPYRLWAFKFVCTQPRCKRQKLTGCGVYKTVRRVLDMDGWYYMGTEYLECRLCKKKLAGWSLDILDQLDASHRSIFPAILTYRLSCDLKVVRLMRERTLGNSVTRLYNQLREQHSLTWMSRTLYYLSVCDHFVVPGAAPLRVTPPPPFLDVPSAQWLLTVHGYDVLFQLEDFKARVTSIFGSILKMDSTKKVTKKLAGAAHGTAAWATNVGNEYGQVLITVLTDSEGEGLLDMAAGLQQRYSRAGVAPPKLLYVNRDCCALMGKGKTAAMFSQWDELIVRLDMMWSACWRPSEVSSRRATSRGSATHRC
;
A
#
# COMPACT_ATOMS: atom_id res chain seq x y z
N MET A 1 -9.46 -10.59 -20.33
CA MET A 1 -10.29 -9.37 -20.22
C MET A 1 -11.21 -9.27 -21.42
N PRO A 2 -12.53 -9.04 -21.25
CA PRO A 2 -13.48 -9.00 -22.36
C PRO A 2 -13.53 -7.61 -22.99
N TYR A 3 -12.47 -7.18 -23.70
CA TYR A 3 -12.40 -5.82 -24.25
C TYR A 3 -13.49 -5.51 -25.28
N ARG A 4 -14.02 -6.56 -25.94
CA ARG A 4 -15.16 -6.45 -26.85
C ARG A 4 -16.44 -6.08 -26.11
N LEU A 5 -16.67 -6.62 -24.91
CA LEU A 5 -17.83 -6.28 -24.07
C LEU A 5 -17.72 -4.86 -23.53
N TRP A 6 -16.51 -4.44 -23.17
CA TRP A 6 -16.27 -3.08 -22.66
C TRP A 6 -16.20 -2.01 -23.76
N ALA A 7 -16.31 -2.41 -25.04
CA ALA A 7 -16.10 -1.55 -26.21
C ALA A 7 -14.82 -0.70 -26.15
N PHE A 8 -13.82 -1.13 -25.36
CA PHE A 8 -12.62 -0.36 -25.07
C PHE A 8 -11.61 -0.48 -26.21
N LYS A 9 -11.05 0.66 -26.65
CA LYS A 9 -10.08 0.71 -27.76
C LYS A 9 -8.66 0.70 -27.20
N PHE A 10 -8.09 -0.49 -27.04
CA PHE A 10 -6.68 -0.61 -26.71
C PHE A 10 -5.76 -0.19 -27.86
N VAL A 11 -4.68 0.49 -27.52
CA VAL A 11 -3.69 1.02 -28.46
C VAL A 11 -2.30 0.45 -28.18
N CYS A 12 -1.48 0.34 -29.22
CA CYS A 12 -0.10 -0.09 -29.08
C CYS A 12 0.75 1.00 -28.41
N THR A 13 1.53 0.62 -27.40
CA THR A 13 2.45 1.51 -26.66
C THR A 13 3.78 1.77 -27.40
N GLN A 14 4.02 1.10 -28.54
CA GLN A 14 5.26 1.26 -29.29
C GLN A 14 5.31 2.60 -30.05
N PRO A 15 6.40 3.40 -29.95
CA PRO A 15 6.50 4.72 -30.57
C PRO A 15 6.27 4.70 -32.09
N ARG A 16 6.80 3.66 -32.76
CA ARG A 16 6.69 3.48 -34.22
C ARG A 16 5.27 3.17 -34.70
N CYS A 17 4.35 2.82 -33.80
CA CYS A 17 3.02 2.34 -34.15
C CYS A 17 1.93 3.41 -34.05
N LYS A 18 2.26 4.69 -33.77
CA LYS A 18 1.31 5.82 -33.68
C LYS A 18 -0.01 5.47 -32.95
N ARG A 19 0.07 4.72 -31.85
CA ARG A 19 -1.10 4.27 -31.06
C ARG A 19 -2.15 3.49 -31.89
N GLN A 20 -1.70 2.67 -32.84
CA GLN A 20 -2.57 1.79 -33.62
C GLN A 20 -3.40 0.88 -32.70
N LYS A 21 -4.68 0.69 -33.06
CA LYS A 21 -5.61 -0.19 -32.34
C LYS A 21 -5.11 -1.64 -32.30
N LEU A 22 -5.16 -2.25 -31.12
CA LEU A 22 -4.89 -3.66 -30.92
C LEU A 22 -6.15 -4.50 -31.24
N THR A 23 -5.94 -5.67 -31.84
CA THR A 23 -7.01 -6.61 -32.19
C THR A 23 -6.79 -7.96 -31.55
N GLY A 24 -7.86 -8.59 -31.07
CA GLY A 24 -7.79 -9.93 -30.47
C GLY A 24 -7.27 -10.98 -31.44
N CYS A 25 -6.30 -11.78 -31.00
CA CYS A 25 -5.60 -12.82 -31.76
C CYS A 25 -5.64 -14.18 -31.01
N GLY A 26 -6.85 -14.60 -30.62
CA GLY A 26 -7.07 -15.90 -29.98
C GLY A 26 -6.68 -15.97 -28.50
N VAL A 27 -6.79 -17.16 -27.92
CA VAL A 27 -6.62 -17.39 -26.48
C VAL A 27 -5.14 -17.42 -26.09
N TYR A 28 -4.82 -16.80 -24.96
CA TYR A 28 -3.49 -16.81 -24.38
C TYR A 28 -3.13 -18.21 -23.88
N LYS A 29 -1.95 -18.72 -24.26
CA LYS A 29 -1.58 -20.12 -24.04
C LYS A 29 -1.45 -20.51 -22.56
N THR A 30 -1.22 -19.55 -21.68
CA THR A 30 -0.92 -19.82 -20.26
C THR A 30 -2.03 -19.26 -19.37
N VAL A 31 -2.72 -20.14 -18.66
CA VAL A 31 -3.63 -19.71 -17.59
C VAL A 31 -2.82 -19.26 -16.37
N ARG A 32 -3.28 -18.18 -15.72
CA ARG A 32 -2.68 -17.70 -14.47
C ARG A 32 -3.42 -18.31 -13.29
N ARG A 33 -2.68 -18.84 -12.34
CA ARG A 33 -3.22 -19.29 -11.07
C ARG A 33 -3.35 -18.10 -10.12
N VAL A 34 -4.54 -17.92 -9.56
CA VAL A 34 -4.89 -16.80 -8.67
C VAL A 34 -5.22 -17.34 -7.29
N LEU A 35 -4.55 -16.81 -6.27
CA LEU A 35 -4.82 -17.12 -4.86
C LEU A 35 -6.09 -16.41 -4.41
N ASP A 36 -7.05 -17.18 -3.91
CA ASP A 36 -8.31 -16.68 -3.32
C ASP A 36 -8.41 -17.08 -1.84
N MET A 37 -9.48 -16.64 -1.18
CA MET A 37 -9.77 -16.97 0.22
C MET A 37 -9.92 -18.47 0.46
N ASP A 38 -10.61 -19.18 -0.45
CA ASP A 38 -10.99 -20.59 -0.27
C ASP A 38 -10.12 -21.57 -1.09
N GLY A 39 -9.08 -21.07 -1.77
CA GLY A 39 -8.21 -21.90 -2.58
C GLY A 39 -7.56 -21.17 -3.75
N TRP A 40 -7.60 -21.82 -4.90
CA TRP A 40 -7.01 -21.33 -6.13
C TRP A 40 -8.04 -21.38 -7.26
N TYR A 41 -8.06 -20.34 -8.10
CA TYR A 41 -8.76 -20.37 -9.38
C TYR A 41 -7.82 -20.04 -10.53
N TYR A 42 -8.23 -20.39 -11.74
CA TYR A 42 -7.46 -20.11 -12.96
C TYR A 42 -8.11 -18.97 -13.73
N MET A 43 -7.30 -17.99 -14.10
CA MET A 43 -7.68 -16.88 -14.95
C MET A 43 -7.06 -17.07 -16.34
N GLY A 44 -7.89 -17.00 -17.38
CA GLY A 44 -7.48 -16.97 -18.78
C GLY A 44 -7.60 -15.57 -19.38
N THR A 45 -6.85 -15.30 -20.46
CA THR A 45 -7.02 -14.09 -21.26
C THR A 45 -6.82 -14.38 -22.73
N GLU A 46 -7.16 -13.42 -23.60
CA GLU A 46 -6.82 -13.44 -25.02
C GLU A 46 -5.51 -12.69 -25.31
N TYR A 47 -4.89 -13.00 -26.45
CA TYR A 47 -3.82 -12.19 -27.04
C TYR A 47 -4.41 -10.97 -27.73
N LEU A 48 -3.74 -9.83 -27.58
CA LEU A 48 -3.98 -8.60 -28.33
C LEU A 48 -2.79 -8.36 -29.25
N GLU A 49 -3.03 -8.24 -30.54
CA GLU A 49 -2.00 -8.03 -31.56
C GLU A 49 -2.10 -6.64 -32.18
N CYS A 50 -0.96 -5.99 -32.35
CA CYS A 50 -0.85 -4.78 -33.17
C CYS A 50 -0.66 -5.17 -34.64
N ARG A 51 -1.51 -4.64 -35.53
CA ARG A 51 -1.40 -4.95 -36.97
C ARG A 51 -0.13 -4.43 -37.63
N LEU A 52 0.49 -3.37 -37.10
CA LEU A 52 1.70 -2.75 -37.64
C LEU A 52 2.98 -3.47 -37.20
N CYS A 53 3.22 -3.59 -35.89
CA CYS A 53 4.44 -4.22 -35.38
C CYS A 53 4.31 -5.73 -35.13
N LYS A 54 3.12 -6.31 -35.32
CA LYS A 54 2.81 -7.73 -35.08
C LYS A 54 3.10 -8.22 -33.65
N LYS A 55 3.35 -7.29 -32.72
CA LYS A 55 3.58 -7.59 -31.30
C LYS A 55 2.30 -8.13 -30.69
N LYS A 56 2.41 -9.28 -30.02
CA LYS A 56 1.34 -9.91 -29.25
C LYS A 56 1.51 -9.58 -27.77
N LEU A 57 0.47 -9.05 -27.16
CA LEU A 57 0.39 -8.71 -25.75
C LEU A 57 -0.69 -9.56 -25.10
N ALA A 58 -0.49 -10.00 -23.86
CA ALA A 58 -1.57 -10.64 -23.11
C ALA A 58 -2.58 -9.57 -22.67
N GLY A 59 -3.88 -9.86 -22.75
CA GLY A 59 -4.92 -8.89 -22.34
C GLY A 59 -4.87 -8.43 -20.87
N TRP A 60 -4.03 -9.04 -20.03
CA TRP A 60 -3.78 -8.64 -18.65
C TRP A 60 -2.38 -8.03 -18.43
N SER A 61 -1.62 -7.73 -19.49
CA SER A 61 -0.31 -7.08 -19.31
C SER A 61 -0.50 -5.69 -18.71
N LEU A 62 0.45 -5.24 -17.89
CA LEU A 62 0.39 -3.91 -17.26
C LEU A 62 0.20 -2.79 -18.30
N ASP A 63 0.90 -2.84 -19.44
CA ASP A 63 0.73 -1.91 -20.58
C ASP A 63 -0.73 -1.77 -21.07
N ILE A 64 -1.55 -2.81 -20.90
CA ILE A 64 -2.96 -2.85 -21.31
C ILE A 64 -3.84 -2.40 -20.15
N LEU A 65 -3.55 -2.86 -18.94
CA LEU A 65 -4.25 -2.43 -17.73
C LEU A 65 -4.11 -0.91 -17.53
N ASP A 66 -2.93 -0.34 -17.79
CA ASP A 66 -2.62 1.10 -17.70
C ASP A 66 -3.43 1.98 -18.63
N GLN A 67 -3.96 1.42 -19.72
CA GLN A 67 -4.83 2.17 -20.62
C GLN A 67 -6.27 2.25 -20.13
N LEU A 68 -6.69 1.39 -19.21
CA LEU A 68 -8.06 1.38 -18.69
C LEU A 68 -8.29 2.54 -17.73
N ASP A 69 -9.48 3.12 -17.81
CA ASP A 69 -9.99 4.04 -16.80
C ASP A 69 -10.21 3.32 -15.46
N ALA A 70 -10.34 4.12 -14.39
CA ALA A 70 -10.46 3.63 -13.03
C ALA A 70 -11.66 2.67 -12.85
N SER A 71 -12.76 2.89 -13.58
CA SER A 71 -13.96 2.06 -13.43
C SER A 71 -13.71 0.64 -13.96
N HIS A 72 -13.27 0.48 -15.20
CA HIS A 72 -12.96 -0.84 -15.77
C HIS A 72 -11.81 -1.54 -15.06
N ARG A 73 -10.83 -0.76 -14.61
CA ARG A 73 -9.69 -1.25 -13.83
C ARG A 73 -10.12 -1.82 -12.47
N SER A 74 -11.15 -1.24 -11.84
CA SER A 74 -11.71 -1.74 -10.57
C SER A 74 -12.42 -3.09 -10.69
N ILE A 75 -12.85 -3.46 -11.90
CA ILE A 75 -13.46 -4.76 -12.20
C ILE A 75 -12.41 -5.87 -12.23
N PHE A 76 -11.14 -5.53 -12.49
CA PHE A 76 -10.09 -6.53 -12.58
C PHE A 76 -9.85 -7.18 -11.21
N PRO A 77 -10.04 -8.51 -11.07
CA PRO A 77 -10.19 -9.13 -9.76
C PRO A 77 -8.87 -9.40 -9.03
N ALA A 78 -7.72 -9.25 -9.67
CA ALA A 78 -6.46 -9.76 -9.14
C ALA A 78 -5.26 -8.84 -9.37
N ILE A 79 -4.27 -8.95 -8.48
CA ILE A 79 -2.93 -8.38 -8.67
C ILE A 79 -2.01 -9.44 -9.26
N LEU A 80 -1.31 -9.06 -10.33
CA LEU A 80 -0.46 -9.97 -11.09
C LEU A 80 0.99 -9.81 -10.63
N THR A 81 1.60 -10.93 -10.21
CA THR A 81 3.05 -11.02 -10.05
C THR A 81 3.67 -11.78 -11.22
N TYR A 82 4.99 -11.98 -11.19
CA TYR A 82 5.71 -12.69 -12.25
C TYR A 82 5.14 -14.10 -12.52
N ARG A 83 4.98 -14.93 -11.47
CA ARG A 83 4.50 -16.31 -11.59
C ARG A 83 3.07 -16.54 -11.11
N LEU A 84 2.67 -15.86 -10.05
CA LEU A 84 1.39 -16.06 -9.37
C LEU A 84 0.54 -14.80 -9.45
N SER A 85 -0.73 -14.92 -9.11
CA SER A 85 -1.63 -13.79 -8.99
C SER A 85 -2.39 -13.91 -7.66
N CYS A 86 -2.84 -12.79 -7.13
CA CYS A 86 -3.57 -12.75 -5.86
C CYS A 86 -4.88 -12.00 -6.05
N ASP A 87 -5.98 -12.57 -5.57
CA ASP A 87 -7.28 -11.92 -5.63
C ASP A 87 -7.31 -10.66 -4.76
N LEU A 88 -7.98 -9.62 -5.24
CA LEU A 88 -8.13 -8.37 -4.52
C LEU A 88 -8.84 -8.54 -3.18
N LYS A 89 -9.69 -9.57 -3.00
CA LYS A 89 -10.30 -9.89 -1.69
C LYS A 89 -9.23 -10.16 -0.64
N VAL A 90 -8.26 -11.02 -0.97
CA VAL A 90 -7.13 -11.36 -0.09
C VAL A 90 -6.27 -10.12 0.16
N VAL A 91 -5.99 -9.35 -0.89
CA VAL A 91 -5.17 -8.13 -0.78
C VAL A 91 -5.83 -7.08 0.11
N ARG A 92 -7.15 -6.92 0.00
CA ARG A 92 -7.93 -5.95 0.79
C ARG A 92 -7.88 -6.23 2.28
N LEU A 93 -7.77 -7.49 2.71
CA LEU A 93 -7.56 -7.84 4.12
C LEU A 93 -6.27 -7.27 4.70
N MET A 94 -5.24 -7.04 3.86
CA MET A 94 -3.99 -6.39 4.28
C MET A 94 -4.08 -4.86 4.32
N ARG A 95 -5.17 -4.25 3.82
CA ARG A 95 -5.33 -2.78 3.83
C ARG A 95 -5.71 -2.25 5.21
N GLU A 96 -6.39 -3.07 6.02
CA GLU A 96 -6.76 -2.68 7.37
C GLU A 96 -5.53 -2.54 8.27
N ARG A 97 -5.38 -1.39 8.93
CA ARG A 97 -4.25 -1.13 9.86
C ARG A 97 -4.67 -1.34 11.32
N THR A 98 -5.39 -2.42 11.59
CA THR A 98 -5.80 -2.77 12.96
C THR A 98 -4.64 -3.40 13.72
N LEU A 99 -4.63 -3.21 15.04
CA LEU A 99 -3.66 -3.87 15.93
C LEU A 99 -3.77 -5.39 15.76
N GLY A 100 -2.63 -6.04 15.47
CA GLY A 100 -2.59 -7.47 15.22
C GLY A 100 -2.95 -7.90 13.80
N ASN A 101 -3.16 -6.97 12.85
CA ASN A 101 -3.16 -7.32 11.44
C ASN A 101 -1.71 -7.43 10.95
N SER A 102 -1.27 -8.66 10.66
CA SER A 102 0.06 -8.94 10.13
C SER A 102 -0.04 -9.89 8.95
N VAL A 103 0.91 -9.80 8.03
CA VAL A 103 0.94 -10.69 6.86
C VAL A 103 1.10 -12.15 7.30
N THR A 104 1.80 -12.41 8.41
CA THR A 104 1.91 -13.75 9.00
C THR A 104 0.56 -14.26 9.52
N ARG A 105 -0.24 -13.40 10.15
CA ARG A 105 -1.60 -13.76 10.59
C ARG A 105 -2.47 -14.11 9.38
N LEU A 106 -2.47 -13.28 8.34
CA LEU A 106 -3.22 -13.56 7.12
C LEU A 106 -2.77 -14.86 6.45
N TYR A 107 -1.46 -15.10 6.38
CA TYR A 107 -0.91 -16.35 5.86
C TYR A 107 -1.45 -17.57 6.63
N ASN A 108 -1.41 -17.53 7.97
CA ASN A 108 -1.91 -18.63 8.79
C ASN A 108 -3.42 -18.84 8.60
N GLN A 109 -4.19 -17.76 8.50
CA GLN A 109 -5.63 -17.82 8.23
C GLN A 109 -5.93 -18.44 6.87
N LEU A 110 -5.24 -18.00 5.80
CA LEU A 110 -5.40 -18.57 4.47
C LEU A 110 -5.03 -20.06 4.45
N ARG A 111 -3.94 -20.43 5.12
CA ARG A 111 -3.49 -21.82 5.19
C ARG A 111 -4.53 -22.70 5.87
N GLU A 112 -5.10 -22.25 6.98
CA GLU A 112 -6.14 -22.98 7.71
C GLU A 112 -7.42 -23.10 6.86
N GLN A 113 -7.91 -21.99 6.30
CA GLN A 113 -9.09 -21.96 5.43
C GLN A 113 -8.94 -22.85 4.19
N HIS A 114 -7.77 -22.80 3.54
CA HIS A 114 -7.47 -23.65 2.37
C HIS A 114 -7.44 -25.13 2.77
N SER A 115 -6.86 -25.44 3.93
CA SER A 115 -6.79 -26.82 4.44
C SER A 115 -8.19 -27.36 4.72
N LEU A 116 -9.04 -26.59 5.40
CA LEU A 116 -10.43 -26.96 5.67
C LEU A 116 -11.22 -27.17 4.37
N THR A 117 -11.09 -26.23 3.43
CA THR A 117 -11.81 -26.31 2.14
C THR A 117 -11.35 -27.52 1.32
N TRP A 118 -10.04 -27.79 1.29
CA TRP A 118 -9.50 -28.95 0.60
C TRP A 118 -9.94 -30.26 1.25
N MET A 119 -9.90 -30.36 2.59
CA MET A 119 -10.38 -31.53 3.34
C MET A 119 -11.87 -31.77 3.07
N SER A 120 -12.70 -30.73 3.15
CA SER A 120 -14.14 -30.83 2.87
C SER A 120 -14.43 -31.31 1.44
N ARG A 121 -13.75 -30.74 0.44
CA ARG A 121 -13.87 -31.17 -0.96
C ARG A 121 -13.38 -32.60 -1.18
N THR A 122 -12.34 -33.01 -0.47
CA THR A 122 -11.78 -34.36 -0.54
C THR A 122 -12.73 -35.38 0.07
N LEU A 123 -13.29 -35.10 1.25
CA LEU A 123 -14.31 -35.93 1.88
C LEU A 123 -15.55 -36.07 0.99
N TYR A 124 -16.02 -34.97 0.39
CA TYR A 124 -17.13 -35.00 -0.56
C TYR A 124 -16.81 -35.82 -1.82
N TYR A 125 -15.60 -35.68 -2.37
CA TYR A 125 -15.18 -36.49 -3.51
C TYR A 125 -15.17 -37.98 -3.18
N LEU A 126 -14.57 -38.35 -2.04
CA LEU A 126 -14.51 -39.75 -1.59
C LEU A 126 -15.89 -40.33 -1.32
N SER A 127 -16.80 -39.58 -0.67
CA SER A 127 -18.17 -40.06 -0.43
C SER A 127 -18.95 -40.26 -1.73
N VAL A 128 -18.73 -39.42 -2.74
CA VAL A 128 -19.30 -39.61 -4.08
C VAL A 128 -18.70 -40.87 -4.73
N CYS A 129 -17.40 -41.09 -4.62
CA CYS A 129 -16.76 -42.29 -5.15
C CYS A 129 -17.29 -43.57 -4.51
N ASP A 130 -17.57 -43.56 -3.21
CA ASP A 130 -18.13 -44.71 -2.49
C ASP A 130 -19.49 -45.15 -3.06
N HIS A 131 -20.34 -44.21 -3.50
CA HIS A 131 -21.62 -44.54 -4.15
C HIS A 131 -21.47 -45.30 -5.47
N PHE A 132 -20.32 -45.20 -6.14
CA PHE A 132 -20.07 -45.92 -7.40
C PHE A 132 -19.41 -47.29 -7.18
N VAL A 133 -19.12 -47.68 -5.94
CA VAL A 133 -18.61 -49.02 -5.61
C VAL A 133 -19.77 -50.00 -5.51
N VAL A 134 -20.02 -50.76 -6.59
CA VAL A 134 -21.08 -51.78 -6.64
C VAL A 134 -20.52 -53.15 -6.23
N PRO A 135 -21.12 -53.88 -5.27
CA PRO A 135 -20.72 -55.22 -4.91
C PRO A 135 -20.81 -56.18 -6.12
N GLY A 136 -19.72 -56.86 -6.46
CA GLY A 136 -19.64 -57.82 -7.57
C GLY A 136 -19.24 -57.24 -8.93
N ALA A 137 -19.10 -55.91 -9.05
CA ALA A 137 -18.50 -55.27 -10.22
C ALA A 137 -16.98 -55.09 -10.04
N ALA A 138 -16.22 -55.05 -11.14
CA ALA A 138 -14.81 -54.73 -11.09
C ALA A 138 -14.61 -53.34 -10.43
N PRO A 139 -13.65 -53.17 -9.51
CA PRO A 139 -13.48 -51.91 -8.81
C PRO A 139 -13.19 -50.79 -9.82
N LEU A 140 -14.04 -49.76 -9.83
CA LEU A 140 -13.77 -48.53 -10.55
C LEU A 140 -12.42 -48.00 -10.07
N ARG A 141 -11.52 -47.69 -11.00
CA ARG A 141 -10.26 -47.02 -10.68
C ARG A 141 -10.57 -45.59 -10.25
N VAL A 142 -10.85 -45.41 -8.96
CA VAL A 142 -11.02 -44.10 -8.35
C VAL A 142 -9.71 -43.35 -8.47
N THR A 143 -9.71 -42.24 -9.21
CA THR A 143 -8.54 -41.36 -9.26
C THR A 143 -8.33 -40.76 -7.86
N PRO A 144 -7.08 -40.69 -7.35
CA PRO A 144 -6.85 -40.04 -6.07
C PRO A 144 -7.25 -38.56 -6.15
N PRO A 145 -7.73 -37.97 -5.04
CA PRO A 145 -8.05 -36.55 -5.01
C PRO A 145 -6.82 -35.71 -5.36
N PRO A 146 -6.99 -34.54 -6.00
CA PRO A 146 -5.87 -33.65 -6.31
C PRO A 146 -5.07 -33.30 -5.05
N PRO A 147 -3.73 -33.25 -5.13
CA PRO A 147 -2.91 -32.90 -3.99
C PRO A 147 -3.22 -31.49 -3.48
N PHE A 148 -3.09 -31.29 -2.18
CA PHE A 148 -3.21 -29.96 -1.57
C PHE A 148 -2.19 -29.00 -2.19
N LEU A 149 -2.63 -27.79 -2.50
CA LEU A 149 -1.78 -26.74 -3.03
C LEU A 149 -1.47 -25.73 -1.93
N ASP A 150 -0.20 -25.67 -1.55
CA ASP A 150 0.24 -24.77 -0.48
C ASP A 150 -0.01 -23.30 -0.79
N VAL A 151 -0.35 -22.55 0.27
CA VAL A 151 -0.45 -21.10 0.23
C VAL A 151 0.95 -20.50 0.07
N PRO A 152 1.14 -19.47 -0.77
CA PRO A 152 2.43 -18.80 -0.92
C PRO A 152 2.93 -18.20 0.39
N SER A 153 4.24 -17.99 0.50
CA SER A 153 4.85 -17.46 1.72
C SER A 153 4.32 -16.09 2.12
N ALA A 154 4.40 -15.77 3.42
CA ALA A 154 4.07 -14.45 3.93
C ALA A 154 4.87 -13.31 3.26
N GLN A 155 6.14 -13.56 2.89
CA GLN A 155 6.94 -12.59 2.13
C GLN A 155 6.37 -12.31 0.73
N TRP A 156 5.82 -13.34 0.07
CA TRP A 156 5.15 -13.15 -1.20
C TRP A 156 3.88 -12.30 -1.05
N LEU A 157 3.05 -12.58 -0.03
CA LEU A 157 1.86 -11.77 0.27
C LEU A 157 2.21 -10.31 0.54
N LEU A 158 3.30 -10.04 1.26
CA LEU A 158 3.80 -8.67 1.49
C LEU A 158 4.22 -7.99 0.18
N THR A 159 4.84 -8.75 -0.73
CA THR A 159 5.22 -8.25 -2.06
C THR A 159 3.99 -7.88 -2.89
N VAL A 160 2.94 -8.73 -2.87
CA VAL A 160 1.66 -8.43 -3.53
C VAL A 160 1.03 -7.16 -2.94
N HIS A 161 1.02 -7.02 -1.62
CA HIS A 161 0.52 -5.81 -0.97
C HIS A 161 1.33 -4.58 -1.40
N GLY A 162 2.65 -4.69 -1.54
CA GLY A 162 3.49 -3.63 -2.08
C GLY A 162 3.06 -3.21 -3.49
N TYR A 163 2.77 -4.18 -4.38
CA TYR A 163 2.22 -3.87 -5.70
C TYR A 163 0.86 -3.17 -5.64
N ASP A 164 -0.04 -3.58 -4.73
CA ASP A 164 -1.34 -2.90 -4.51
C ASP A 164 -1.16 -1.42 -4.12
N VAL A 165 -0.21 -1.15 -3.23
CA VAL A 165 0.10 0.21 -2.75
C VAL A 165 0.67 1.06 -3.88
N LEU A 166 1.61 0.50 -4.66
CA LEU A 166 2.20 1.18 -5.81
C LEU A 166 1.15 1.48 -6.88
N PHE A 167 0.22 0.56 -7.11
CA PHE A 167 -0.84 0.75 -8.09
C PHE A 167 -1.79 1.89 -7.72
N GLN A 168 -2.01 2.12 -6.43
CA GLN A 168 -2.84 3.21 -5.90
C GLN A 168 -2.03 4.48 -5.57
N LEU A 169 -0.75 4.54 -5.96
CA LEU A 169 0.15 5.61 -5.53
C LEU A 169 -0.37 7.00 -5.91
N GLU A 170 -0.90 7.16 -7.13
CA GLU A 170 -1.45 8.44 -7.57
C GLU A 170 -2.71 8.82 -6.78
N ASP A 171 -3.58 7.87 -6.45
CA ASP A 171 -4.74 8.12 -5.59
C ASP A 171 -4.33 8.47 -4.15
N PHE A 172 -3.25 7.86 -3.64
CA PHE A 172 -2.68 8.24 -2.35
C PHE A 172 -2.09 9.65 -2.41
N LYS A 173 -1.34 10.01 -3.46
CA LYS A 173 -0.81 11.37 -3.65
C LYS A 173 -1.94 12.39 -3.74
N ALA A 174 -2.99 12.12 -4.51
CA ALA A 174 -4.15 12.98 -4.64
C ALA A 174 -4.85 13.19 -3.29
N ARG A 175 -5.07 12.12 -2.51
CA ARG A 175 -5.65 12.21 -1.16
C ARG A 175 -4.76 12.97 -0.18
N VAL A 176 -3.46 12.70 -0.16
CA VAL A 176 -2.53 13.42 0.71
C VAL A 176 -2.48 14.91 0.35
N THR A 177 -2.55 15.22 -0.95
CA THR A 177 -2.58 16.61 -1.46
C THR A 177 -3.91 17.33 -1.27
N SER A 178 -4.98 16.65 -0.84
CA SER A 178 -6.26 17.25 -0.47
C SER A 178 -6.50 17.38 1.05
N ILE A 179 -5.59 16.89 1.89
CA ILE A 179 -5.68 17.00 3.35
C ILE A 179 -5.07 18.31 3.85
N PHE A 180 -5.85 19.10 4.59
CA PHE A 180 -5.40 20.33 5.24
C PHE A 180 -5.66 20.27 6.75
N GLY A 181 -5.14 21.25 7.47
CA GLY A 181 -5.32 21.39 8.92
C GLY A 181 -5.19 22.85 9.35
N SER A 182 -5.89 23.18 10.43
CA SER A 182 -5.80 24.49 11.09
C SER A 182 -4.68 24.52 12.13
N ILE A 183 -4.31 23.35 12.65
CA ILE A 183 -3.24 23.15 13.62
C ILE A 183 -2.30 22.10 13.05
N LEU A 184 -1.04 22.47 12.88
CA LEU A 184 -0.02 21.58 12.36
C LEU A 184 0.95 21.15 13.46
N LYS A 185 1.55 19.98 13.28
CA LYS A 185 2.68 19.50 14.07
C LYS A 185 3.79 19.07 13.13
N MET A 186 4.99 19.59 13.37
CA MET A 186 6.21 19.21 12.67
C MET A 186 7.16 18.47 13.62
N ASP A 187 7.47 17.21 13.30
CA ASP A 187 8.40 16.36 14.05
C ASP A 187 9.50 15.83 13.13
N SER A 188 10.73 15.79 13.63
CA SER A 188 11.89 15.23 12.93
C SER A 188 12.44 14.05 13.71
N THR A 189 12.54 12.89 13.06
CA THR A 189 12.93 11.63 13.71
C THR A 189 13.94 10.84 12.89
N LYS A 190 14.87 10.15 13.59
CA LYS A 190 15.76 9.14 13.00
C LYS A 190 15.16 7.73 13.02
N LYS A 191 14.02 7.53 13.71
CA LYS A 191 13.49 6.17 13.94
C LYS A 191 12.98 5.51 12.66
N VAL A 192 12.44 6.30 11.73
CA VAL A 192 11.93 5.82 10.44
C VAL A 192 13.07 5.49 9.49
N THR A 193 14.07 6.36 9.41
CA THR A 193 15.23 6.18 8.53
C THR A 193 16.06 4.95 8.87
N LYS A 194 16.18 4.62 10.17
CA LYS A 194 16.80 3.37 10.63
C LYS A 194 16.10 2.09 10.17
N LYS A 195 14.84 2.17 9.74
CA LYS A 195 14.06 1.04 9.22
C LYS A 195 14.13 0.91 7.69
N LEU A 196 14.79 1.83 7.00
CA LEU A 196 15.00 1.72 5.57
C LEU A 196 15.92 0.52 5.29
N ALA A 197 15.53 -0.29 4.29
CA ALA A 197 16.20 -1.52 3.92
C ALA A 197 16.42 -1.58 2.41
N GLY A 198 17.25 -2.52 1.95
CA GLY A 198 17.59 -2.68 0.54
C GLY A 198 18.36 -1.47 0.01
N ALA A 199 18.04 -1.04 -1.21
CA ALA A 199 18.73 0.09 -1.86
C ALA A 199 18.53 1.44 -1.16
N ALA A 200 17.55 1.57 -0.27
CA ALA A 200 17.29 2.77 0.53
C ALA A 200 18.00 2.75 1.90
N HIS A 201 18.73 1.67 2.23
CA HIS A 201 19.43 1.60 3.51
C HIS A 201 20.54 2.65 3.57
N GLY A 202 20.52 3.50 4.60
CA GLY A 202 21.52 4.54 4.80
C GLY A 202 21.43 5.73 3.85
N THR A 203 20.40 5.82 3.00
CA THR A 203 20.25 6.94 2.04
C THR A 203 19.62 8.20 2.65
N ALA A 204 19.14 8.12 3.89
CA ALA A 204 18.61 9.24 4.64
C ALA A 204 18.89 9.03 6.14
N ALA A 205 19.20 10.10 6.86
CA ALA A 205 19.43 10.04 8.30
C ALA A 205 18.22 10.56 9.10
N TRP A 206 17.42 11.46 8.52
CA TRP A 206 16.27 12.08 9.16
C TRP A 206 14.99 11.95 8.34
N ALA A 207 13.86 11.89 9.04
CA ALA A 207 12.52 11.99 8.48
C ALA A 207 11.78 13.12 9.20
N THR A 208 11.42 14.17 8.48
CA THR A 208 10.59 15.28 9.01
C THR A 208 9.17 15.13 8.50
N ASN A 209 8.23 15.01 9.43
CA ASN A 209 6.81 14.82 9.17
C ASN A 209 6.04 16.06 9.60
N VAL A 210 5.11 16.53 8.75
CA VAL A 210 4.12 17.53 9.11
C VAL A 210 2.74 16.88 9.07
N GLY A 211 2.02 16.92 10.19
CA GLY A 211 0.65 16.39 10.31
C GLY A 211 -0.34 17.42 10.85
N ASN A 212 -1.63 17.16 10.68
CA ASN A 212 -2.72 18.01 11.18
C ASN A 212 -3.29 17.52 12.54
N GLU A 213 -4.27 18.28 13.05
CA GLU A 213 -5.03 17.99 14.27
C GLU A 213 -5.72 16.61 14.28
N TYR A 214 -6.01 16.04 13.11
CA TYR A 214 -6.67 14.75 12.97
C TYR A 214 -5.68 13.57 12.90
N GLY A 215 -4.38 13.82 13.07
CA GLY A 215 -3.33 12.81 12.97
C GLY A 215 -3.04 12.36 11.53
N GLN A 216 -3.49 13.12 10.53
CA GLN A 216 -3.20 12.87 9.13
C GLN A 216 -1.89 13.56 8.74
N VAL A 217 -1.05 12.88 7.96
CA VAL A 217 0.24 13.41 7.51
C VAL A 217 0.04 14.19 6.21
N LEU A 218 0.48 15.44 6.18
CA LEU A 218 0.42 16.33 5.03
C LEU A 218 1.63 16.17 4.12
N ILE A 219 2.81 16.00 4.72
CA ILE A 219 4.07 15.80 4.01
C ILE A 219 5.10 15.12 4.91
N THR A 220 5.92 14.27 4.31
CA THR A 220 7.11 13.67 4.93
C THR A 220 8.29 13.90 4.00
N VAL A 221 9.39 14.41 4.53
CA VAL A 221 10.65 14.60 3.80
C VAL A 221 11.75 13.79 4.48
N LEU A 222 12.50 13.05 3.66
CA LEU A 222 13.66 12.29 4.09
C LEU A 222 14.92 13.07 3.71
N THR A 223 15.81 13.30 4.67
CA THR A 223 17.00 14.16 4.49
C THR A 223 18.24 13.47 5.04
N ASP A 224 19.40 13.76 4.45
CA ASP A 224 20.68 13.20 4.90
C ASP A 224 21.19 13.90 6.17
N SER A 225 20.95 15.21 6.28
CA SER A 225 21.23 15.98 7.49
C SER A 225 19.96 16.57 8.11
N GLU A 226 20.05 16.97 9.38
CA GLU A 226 18.92 17.52 10.09
C GLU A 226 18.63 18.95 9.61
N GLY A 227 17.41 19.21 9.12
CA GLY A 227 17.00 20.57 8.74
C GLY A 227 17.27 20.95 7.28
N GLU A 228 18.02 20.13 6.55
CA GLU A 228 18.32 20.35 5.13
C GLU A 228 17.06 20.15 4.27
N GLY A 229 16.83 21.05 3.30
CA GLY A 229 15.66 20.98 2.40
C GLY A 229 14.31 21.27 3.07
N LEU A 230 14.26 21.60 4.37
CA LEU A 230 12.99 21.93 5.04
C LEU A 230 12.40 23.27 4.56
N LEU A 231 13.21 24.17 4.00
CA LEU A 231 12.73 25.42 3.38
C LEU A 231 11.86 25.13 2.16
N ASP A 232 12.29 24.22 1.27
CA ASP A 232 11.50 23.83 0.09
C ASP A 232 10.21 23.14 0.48
N MET A 233 10.25 22.32 1.54
CA MET A 233 9.07 21.69 2.12
C MET A 233 8.08 22.70 2.68
N ALA A 234 8.57 23.70 3.44
CA ALA A 234 7.74 24.78 3.95
C ALA A 234 7.12 25.59 2.81
N ALA A 235 7.93 26.03 1.84
CA ALA A 235 7.47 26.79 0.67
C ALA A 235 6.42 26.01 -0.14
N GLY A 236 6.65 24.72 -0.37
CA GLY A 236 5.70 23.83 -1.05
C GLY A 236 4.38 23.70 -0.30
N LEU A 237 4.41 23.62 1.03
CA LEU A 237 3.21 23.56 1.86
C LEU A 237 2.43 24.88 1.82
N GLN A 238 3.11 26.03 1.91
CA GLN A 238 2.48 27.35 1.81
C GLN A 238 1.82 27.56 0.44
N GLN A 239 2.53 27.21 -0.63
CA GLN A 239 2.00 27.27 -1.99
C GLN A 239 0.77 26.37 -2.16
N ARG A 240 0.77 25.20 -1.53
CA ARG A 240 -0.35 24.25 -1.57
C ARG A 240 -1.61 24.82 -0.91
N TYR A 241 -1.48 25.43 0.28
CA TYR A 241 -2.61 26.10 0.95
C TYR A 241 -3.15 27.27 0.11
N SER A 242 -2.24 28.10 -0.41
CA SER A 242 -2.59 29.25 -1.25
C SER A 242 -3.34 28.84 -2.52
N ARG A 243 -2.82 27.86 -3.27
CA ARG A 243 -3.45 27.36 -4.51
C ARG A 243 -4.82 26.73 -4.28
N ALA A 244 -5.03 26.10 -3.12
CA ALA A 244 -6.30 25.49 -2.76
C ALA A 244 -7.33 26.50 -2.22
N GLY A 245 -6.94 27.77 -2.01
CA GLY A 245 -7.80 28.78 -1.38
C GLY A 245 -8.14 28.45 0.07
N VAL A 246 -7.34 27.61 0.73
CA VAL A 246 -7.54 27.20 2.13
C VAL A 246 -6.80 28.17 3.04
N ALA A 247 -7.46 28.62 4.10
CA ALA A 247 -6.88 29.54 5.06
C ALA A 247 -5.59 28.94 5.69
N PRO A 248 -4.54 29.75 5.89
CA PRO A 248 -3.33 29.32 6.58
C PRO A 248 -3.61 28.70 7.96
N PRO A 249 -2.78 27.77 8.41
CA PRO A 249 -2.86 27.24 9.77
C PRO A 249 -2.53 28.34 10.79
N LYS A 250 -3.22 28.30 11.94
CA LYS A 250 -3.05 29.28 13.02
C LYS A 250 -1.93 28.90 13.98
N LEU A 251 -1.66 27.61 14.12
CA LEU A 251 -0.77 27.07 15.13
C LEU A 251 0.11 25.97 14.55
N LEU A 252 1.41 26.04 14.83
CA LEU A 252 2.39 25.01 14.49
C LEU A 252 3.13 24.55 15.75
N TYR A 253 3.02 23.26 16.05
CA TYR A 253 3.78 22.61 17.12
C TYR A 253 5.09 22.04 16.59
N VAL A 254 6.18 22.33 17.29
CA VAL A 254 7.54 21.88 16.93
C VAL A 254 8.27 21.33 18.15
N ASN A 255 9.13 20.34 17.95
CA ASN A 255 9.88 19.72 19.04
C ASN A 255 11.10 20.56 19.51
N ARG A 256 11.54 21.51 18.69
CA ARG A 256 12.72 22.37 18.92
C ARG A 256 12.65 23.63 18.07
N ASP A 257 13.55 24.57 18.30
CA ASP A 257 13.69 25.81 17.52
C ASP A 257 12.40 26.64 17.41
N CYS A 258 11.55 26.54 18.44
CA CYS A 258 10.32 27.32 18.59
C CYS A 258 10.62 28.76 18.99
N CYS A 259 11.50 28.94 19.98
CA CYS A 259 11.71 30.22 20.65
C CYS A 259 13.04 30.84 20.23
N ALA A 260 13.01 32.11 19.82
CA ALA A 260 14.20 32.95 19.74
C ALA A 260 14.16 33.97 20.89
N LEU A 261 15.33 34.28 21.46
CA LEU A 261 15.46 35.30 22.52
C LEU A 261 15.05 36.70 22.02
N MET A 262 15.16 36.94 20.70
CA MET A 262 14.73 38.16 20.01
C MET A 262 14.21 37.77 18.61
N GLY A 263 13.02 38.22 18.23
CA GLY A 263 12.45 38.04 16.88
C GLY A 263 11.68 36.73 16.65
N LYS A 264 11.32 36.46 15.38
CA LYS A 264 10.65 35.21 14.97
C LYS A 264 11.64 34.04 15.09
N GLY A 265 11.21 32.94 15.70
CA GLY A 265 12.01 31.71 15.77
C GLY A 265 12.42 31.20 14.39
N LYS A 266 13.53 30.45 14.30
CA LYS A 266 14.07 29.91 13.03
C LYS A 266 12.99 29.18 12.23
N THR A 267 12.12 28.43 12.90
CA THR A 267 11.02 27.71 12.27
C THR A 267 9.90 28.64 11.80
N ALA A 268 9.58 29.70 12.55
CA ALA A 268 8.60 30.69 12.12
C ALA A 268 9.08 31.46 10.87
N ALA A 269 10.37 31.71 10.75
CA ALA A 269 10.97 32.33 9.57
C ALA A 269 10.84 31.46 8.30
N MET A 270 10.82 30.13 8.44
CA MET A 270 10.62 29.21 7.31
C MET A 270 9.21 29.30 6.71
N PHE A 271 8.22 29.66 7.53
CA PHE A 271 6.82 29.83 7.10
C PHE A 271 6.48 31.32 6.90
N SER A 272 7.30 32.03 6.13
CA SER A 272 7.20 33.49 5.97
C SER A 272 5.87 33.98 5.40
N GLN A 273 5.21 33.21 4.51
CA GLN A 273 3.91 33.58 3.94
C GLN A 273 2.71 33.44 4.90
N TRP A 274 2.91 32.95 6.12
CA TRP A 274 1.85 32.74 7.11
C TRP A 274 2.06 33.72 8.28
N ASP A 275 1.63 34.97 8.10
CA ASP A 275 1.91 36.05 9.06
C ASP A 275 1.29 35.87 10.44
N GLU A 276 0.11 35.24 10.50
CA GLU A 276 -0.62 34.96 11.75
C GLU A 276 -0.20 33.63 12.41
N LEU A 277 0.81 32.94 11.89
CA LEU A 277 1.23 31.63 12.42
C LEU A 277 1.91 31.78 13.78
N ILE A 278 1.34 31.12 14.79
CA ILE A 278 1.97 30.97 16.10
C ILE A 278 2.73 29.66 16.12
N VAL A 279 4.04 29.70 16.41
CA VAL A 279 4.85 28.51 16.64
C VAL A 279 4.94 28.25 18.14
N ARG A 280 4.66 27.00 18.56
CA ARG A 280 4.76 26.57 19.96
C ARG A 280 5.61 25.31 20.10
N LEU A 281 6.28 25.20 21.24
CA LEU A 281 6.99 24.00 21.60
C LEU A 281 5.98 22.89 21.92
N ASP A 282 6.15 21.72 21.34
CA ASP A 282 5.38 20.54 21.71
C ASP A 282 5.89 19.98 23.04
N MET A 283 5.34 20.50 24.14
CA MET A 283 5.64 20.03 25.49
C MET A 283 5.06 18.63 25.79
N MET A 284 4.13 18.11 24.97
CA MET A 284 3.38 16.88 25.27
C MET A 284 4.10 15.59 24.83
N TRP A 285 5.26 15.66 24.20
CA TRP A 285 5.91 14.46 23.63
C TRP A 285 6.83 13.69 24.59
N SER A 286 7.42 14.34 25.60
CA SER A 286 8.35 13.68 26.54
C SER A 286 7.70 12.56 27.38
N ALA A 287 6.38 12.62 27.58
CA ALA A 287 5.66 11.75 28.53
C ALA A 287 4.73 10.71 27.89
N CYS A 288 4.16 10.94 26.71
CA CYS A 288 2.97 10.18 26.27
C CYS A 288 3.21 9.11 25.19
N TRP A 289 4.38 9.06 24.53
CA TRP A 289 4.66 8.14 23.41
C TRP A 289 5.82 7.16 23.65
N ARG A 290 6.01 6.68 24.89
CA ARG A 290 6.70 5.40 25.06
C ARG A 290 5.70 4.29 24.70
N PRO A 291 5.99 3.42 23.72
CA PRO A 291 5.34 2.12 23.66
C PRO A 291 5.52 1.49 25.04
N SER A 292 4.46 0.94 25.59
CA SER A 292 4.45 0.24 26.87
C SER A 292 5.41 -0.96 26.83
N GLU A 293 6.69 -0.71 27.12
CA GLU A 293 7.58 -1.72 27.68
C GLU A 293 7.15 -1.88 29.14
N VAL A 294 6.40 -2.94 29.38
CA VAL A 294 6.14 -3.45 30.72
C VAL A 294 7.49 -3.87 31.31
N SER A 295 8.09 -3.04 32.15
CA SER A 295 9.02 -3.51 33.16
C SER A 295 8.93 -2.67 34.45
N SER A 296 8.54 -3.37 35.50
CA SER A 296 8.66 -3.12 36.94
C SER A 296 9.06 -1.71 37.44
N ARG A 297 8.15 -1.16 38.23
CA ARG A 297 8.33 -0.11 39.24
C ARG A 297 9.66 -0.23 40.00
N ARG A 298 10.39 0.89 40.09
CA ARG A 298 10.94 1.40 41.36
C ARG A 298 10.97 2.92 41.31
N ALA A 299 10.28 3.51 42.28
CA ALA A 299 10.20 4.93 42.53
C ALA A 299 11.48 5.41 43.24
N THR A 300 11.98 6.59 42.85
CA THR A 300 12.71 7.51 43.73
C THR A 300 12.68 8.93 43.16
N SER A 301 11.83 9.74 43.80
CA SER A 301 12.05 11.13 44.26
C SER A 301 12.83 12.18 43.43
N ARG A 302 12.14 13.32 43.29
CA ARG A 302 12.60 14.73 43.43
C ARG A 302 13.42 15.36 42.29
N GLY A 303 12.89 16.50 41.83
CA GLY A 303 13.61 17.49 41.03
C GLY A 303 12.63 18.55 40.50
N SER A 304 12.41 19.61 41.28
CA SER A 304 11.73 20.82 40.83
C SER A 304 12.52 21.46 39.69
N ALA A 305 11.86 21.79 38.58
CA ALA A 305 12.37 22.75 37.63
C ALA A 305 11.20 23.56 37.09
N THR A 306 10.93 24.67 37.78
CA THR A 306 10.30 25.85 37.21
C THR A 306 11.09 26.31 36.00
N HIS A 307 10.50 26.36 34.81
CA HIS A 307 10.92 27.30 33.79
C HIS A 307 9.69 27.81 33.03
N ARG A 308 9.42 29.11 33.22
CA ARG A 308 8.61 29.94 32.35
C ARG A 308 9.37 30.16 31.06
N CYS A 309 8.70 29.91 29.94
CA CYS A 309 8.61 30.74 28.73
C CYS A 309 7.57 30.09 27.82
#